data_AF-A0A2N1R5S4-F1
#
_entry.id   AF-A0A2N1R5S4-F1
#
_cell.length_a   1.000
_cell.length_b   1.000
_cell.length_c   1.000
_cell.angle_alpha   90.00
_cell.angle_beta   90.00
_cell.angle_gamma   90.00
#
_symmetry.space_group_name_H-M   'P 1'
#
loop_
_entity.id
_entity.type
_entity.pdbx_description
1 polymer ?
#
loop_
_entity_poly.entity_id
_entity_poly.type
_entity_poly.pdbx_seq_one_letter_code
_entity_poly.pdbx_strand_id
1 'polypeptide(L)'
;MTNRFVRRIREGDIATPEALKAEFKALAKSTHPDLAGPGAELAFIRVREDYESALRDFERHRFGDRVRASQPGPAGGGDTVRGAFAAMGLLRRRGFPKSPRHRKETLRYDYARWCCTRAMARADERAAAAFEPFERSMLELKARRGGVASDALRYLDALVEYAAIGLPELRTALLVDLGSLRTDPRLPADALGFLSVLSAWLGIGTALPV
;
A
#
# COMPACT_ATOMS: atom_id res chain seq x y z
N MET A 1 -28.59 -16.32 -6.78
CA MET A 1 -27.85 -16.82 -7.96
C MET A 1 -26.40 -16.39 -7.81
N THR A 2 -25.46 -17.33 -7.96
CA THR A 2 -24.03 -17.07 -7.73
C THR A 2 -23.44 -16.35 -8.94
N ASN A 3 -22.82 -15.18 -8.73
CA ASN A 3 -22.18 -14.39 -9.78
C ASN A 3 -21.15 -15.25 -10.54
N ARG A 4 -21.35 -15.39 -11.86
CA ARG A 4 -20.57 -16.28 -12.73
C ARG A 4 -19.09 -15.88 -12.80
N PHE A 5 -18.80 -14.58 -12.77
CA PHE A 5 -17.44 -14.08 -12.82
C PHE A 5 -16.74 -14.33 -11.49
N VAL A 6 -17.42 -14.09 -10.37
CA VAL A 6 -16.89 -14.36 -9.01
C VAL A 6 -16.51 -15.83 -8.84
N ARG A 7 -17.31 -16.77 -9.36
CA ARG A 7 -16.98 -18.20 -9.30
C ARG A 7 -15.69 -18.51 -10.07
N ARG A 8 -15.57 -18.05 -11.31
CA ARG A 8 -14.38 -18.25 -12.17
C ARG A 8 -13.12 -17.57 -11.64
N ILE A 9 -13.28 -16.45 -10.91
CA ILE A 9 -12.18 -15.79 -10.20
C ILE A 9 -11.69 -16.67 -9.04
N ARG A 10 -12.61 -17.26 -8.26
CA ARG A 10 -12.25 -18.18 -7.15
C ARG A 10 -11.64 -19.49 -7.64
N GLU A 11 -12.09 -19.99 -8.78
CA GLU A 11 -11.56 -21.20 -9.44
C GLU A 11 -10.19 -20.95 -10.12
N GLY A 12 -9.77 -19.68 -10.28
CA GLY A 12 -8.47 -19.30 -10.84
C GLY A 12 -8.44 -19.12 -12.37
N ASP A 13 -9.56 -19.36 -13.05
CA ASP A 13 -9.69 -19.21 -14.50
C ASP A 13 -9.50 -17.76 -14.97
N ILE A 14 -9.90 -16.79 -14.13
CA ILE A 14 -9.73 -15.36 -14.39
C ILE A 14 -8.72 -14.81 -13.39
N ALA A 15 -7.46 -14.71 -13.81
CA ALA A 15 -6.35 -14.29 -12.95
C ALA A 15 -6.11 -12.76 -12.95
N THR A 16 -6.65 -12.02 -13.91
CA THR A 16 -6.38 -10.58 -14.07
C THR A 16 -7.64 -9.76 -14.38
N PRO A 17 -7.67 -8.46 -14.01
CA PRO A 17 -8.74 -7.55 -14.41
C PRO A 17 -8.89 -7.41 -15.93
N GLU A 18 -7.77 -7.53 -16.66
CA GLU A 18 -7.76 -7.52 -18.12
C GLU A 18 -8.46 -8.76 -18.69
N ALA A 19 -8.26 -9.94 -18.07
CA ALA A 19 -8.98 -11.17 -18.43
C ALA A 19 -10.47 -11.07 -18.09
N LEU A 20 -10.83 -10.51 -16.93
CA LEU A 20 -12.24 -10.25 -16.57
C LEU A 20 -12.92 -9.33 -17.59
N LYS A 21 -12.23 -8.27 -18.02
CA LYS A 21 -12.73 -7.33 -19.02
C LYS A 21 -12.91 -7.99 -20.39
N ALA A 22 -12.01 -8.91 -20.77
CA ALA A 22 -12.13 -9.66 -22.02
C ALA A 22 -13.35 -10.59 -22.01
N GLU A 23 -13.56 -11.31 -20.91
CA GLU A 23 -14.72 -12.19 -20.69
C GLU A 23 -16.05 -11.42 -20.66
N PHE A 24 -16.07 -10.28 -19.98
CA PHE A 24 -17.23 -9.38 -20.02
C PHE A 24 -17.53 -8.91 -21.44
N LYS A 25 -16.52 -8.50 -22.22
CA LYS A 25 -16.73 -8.07 -23.62
C LYS A 25 -17.28 -9.19 -24.49
N ALA A 26 -16.82 -10.43 -24.31
CA ALA A 26 -17.31 -11.58 -25.05
C ALA A 26 -18.80 -11.84 -24.75
N LEU A 27 -19.19 -11.83 -23.47
CA LEU A 27 -20.58 -12.00 -23.08
C LEU A 27 -21.46 -10.81 -23.49
N ALA A 28 -20.99 -9.59 -23.25
CA ALA A 28 -21.68 -8.36 -23.62
C ALA A 28 -22.00 -8.31 -25.12
N LYS A 29 -21.11 -8.84 -25.97
CA LYS A 29 -21.36 -8.93 -27.41
C LYS A 29 -22.53 -9.86 -27.75
N SER A 30 -22.70 -10.96 -27.00
CA SER A 30 -23.79 -11.92 -27.20
C SER A 30 -25.12 -11.51 -26.57
N THR A 31 -25.10 -10.57 -25.61
CA THR A 31 -26.31 -10.13 -24.88
C THR A 31 -26.70 -8.68 -25.16
N HIS A 32 -25.96 -7.97 -26.02
CA HIS A 32 -26.26 -6.58 -26.34
C HIS A 32 -27.63 -6.45 -27.02
N PRO A 33 -28.50 -5.53 -26.60
CA PRO A 33 -29.83 -5.37 -27.18
C PRO A 33 -29.80 -5.14 -28.71
N ASP A 34 -28.80 -4.40 -29.21
CA ASP A 34 -28.62 -4.17 -30.65
C ASP A 34 -28.27 -5.42 -31.47
N LEU A 35 -27.75 -6.49 -30.84
CA LEU A 35 -27.29 -7.71 -31.51
C LEU A 35 -28.16 -8.93 -31.20
N ALA A 36 -28.71 -9.02 -29.99
CA ALA A 36 -29.51 -10.15 -29.51
C ALA A 36 -31.02 -9.94 -29.64
N GLY A 37 -31.44 -8.73 -30.03
CA GLY A 37 -32.83 -8.38 -30.27
C GLY A 37 -33.59 -7.89 -29.03
N PRO A 38 -34.85 -7.44 -29.22
CA PRO A 38 -35.67 -6.88 -28.16
C PRO A 38 -35.98 -7.94 -27.08
N GLY A 39 -35.76 -7.58 -25.81
CA GLY A 39 -35.88 -8.47 -24.64
C GLY A 39 -34.54 -8.90 -24.02
N ALA A 40 -33.41 -8.65 -24.71
CA ALA A 40 -32.07 -8.93 -24.19
C ALA A 40 -31.55 -7.88 -23.18
N GLU A 41 -32.22 -6.75 -23.01
CA GLU A 41 -31.82 -5.65 -22.11
C GLU A 41 -31.63 -6.13 -20.66
N LEU A 42 -32.56 -6.92 -20.14
CA LEU A 42 -32.46 -7.47 -18.77
C LEU A 42 -31.29 -8.44 -18.63
N ALA A 43 -30.97 -9.19 -19.69
CA ALA A 43 -29.82 -10.08 -19.70
C ALA A 43 -28.49 -9.29 -19.75
N PHE A 44 -28.45 -8.21 -20.52
CA PHE A 44 -27.30 -7.30 -20.57
C PHE A 44 -27.06 -6.58 -19.25
N ILE A 45 -28.12 -6.05 -18.63
CA ILE A 45 -28.05 -5.39 -17.32
C ILE A 45 -27.51 -6.35 -16.26
N ARG A 46 -28.02 -7.58 -16.20
CA ARG A 46 -27.51 -8.62 -15.28
C ARG A 46 -26.03 -8.94 -15.51
N VAL A 47 -25.60 -9.07 -16.77
CA VAL A 47 -24.18 -9.31 -17.09
C VAL A 47 -23.29 -8.15 -16.67
N ARG A 48 -23.79 -6.91 -16.80
CA ARG A 48 -23.08 -5.71 -16.35
C ARG A 48 -23.02 -5.62 -14.83
N GLU A 49 -24.11 -5.91 -14.12
CA GLU A 49 -24.16 -5.96 -12.66
C GLU A 49 -23.22 -7.05 -12.12
N ASP A 50 -23.21 -8.23 -12.74
CA ASP A 50 -22.29 -9.32 -12.43
C ASP A 50 -20.83 -8.87 -12.62
N TYR A 51 -20.51 -8.15 -13.70
CA TYR A 51 -19.16 -7.62 -13.97
C TYR A 51 -18.76 -6.55 -12.95
N GLU A 52 -19.62 -5.58 -12.64
CA GLU A 52 -19.34 -4.52 -11.67
C GLU A 52 -19.16 -5.10 -10.25
N SER A 53 -19.98 -6.10 -9.89
CA SER A 53 -19.85 -6.85 -8.63
C SER A 53 -18.53 -7.62 -8.58
N ALA A 54 -18.16 -8.31 -9.66
CA ALA A 54 -16.90 -9.06 -9.74
C ALA A 54 -15.67 -8.14 -9.76
N LEU A 55 -15.78 -6.92 -10.28
CA LEU A 55 -14.71 -5.93 -10.26
C LEU A 55 -14.47 -5.41 -8.84
N ARG A 56 -15.55 -5.13 -8.08
CA ARG A 56 -15.47 -4.81 -6.65
C ARG A 56 -14.90 -5.98 -5.85
N ASP A 57 -15.24 -7.22 -6.23
CA ASP A 57 -14.71 -8.42 -5.58
C ASP A 57 -13.24 -8.69 -5.95
N PHE A 58 -12.80 -8.36 -7.18
CA PHE A 58 -11.39 -8.36 -7.54
C PHE A 58 -10.58 -7.32 -6.77
N GLU A 59 -11.14 -6.13 -6.58
CA GLU A 59 -10.53 -5.10 -5.71
C GLU A 59 -10.46 -5.60 -4.27
N ARG A 60 -11.51 -6.29 -3.77
CA ARG A 60 -11.48 -6.93 -2.45
C ARG A 60 -10.51 -8.10 -2.36
N HIS A 61 -10.41 -8.97 -3.36
CA HIS A 61 -9.52 -10.15 -3.37
C HIS A 61 -8.05 -9.78 -3.59
N ARG A 62 -7.75 -8.79 -4.46
CA ARG A 62 -6.39 -8.26 -4.65
C ARG A 62 -5.87 -7.56 -3.37
N PHE A 63 -6.75 -7.03 -2.53
CA PHE A 63 -6.40 -6.31 -1.30
C PHE A 63 -6.83 -6.99 0.01
N GLY A 64 -7.43 -8.18 -0.07
CA GLY A 64 -8.02 -8.90 1.07
C GLY A 64 -7.53 -10.35 1.21
N ASP A 65 -7.21 -11.05 0.11
CA ASP A 65 -7.02 -12.51 0.15
C ASP A 65 -5.62 -13.02 -0.25
N ARG A 66 -4.59 -12.17 -0.18
CA ARG A 66 -3.21 -12.69 -0.03
C ARG A 66 -2.92 -13.25 1.38
N VAL A 67 -3.93 -13.38 2.22
CA VAL A 67 -3.83 -14.02 3.54
C VAL A 67 -4.87 -15.14 3.64
N ARG A 68 -4.66 -16.25 2.92
CA ARG A 68 -5.00 -17.60 3.41
C ARG A 68 -4.53 -18.71 2.45
N ALA A 69 -3.25 -19.06 2.60
CA ALA A 69 -2.76 -20.44 2.49
C ALA A 69 -1.40 -20.55 3.20
N SER A 70 -1.34 -20.12 4.45
CA SER A 70 -0.34 -20.55 5.42
C SER A 70 -1.05 -20.57 6.75
N GLN A 71 -0.92 -21.68 7.46
CA GLN A 71 -1.66 -22.02 8.68
C GLN A 71 -1.61 -20.90 9.74
N PRO A 72 -2.58 -20.82 10.66
CA PRO A 72 -2.50 -19.92 11.80
C PRO A 72 -1.42 -20.45 12.76
N GLY A 73 -0.17 -20.09 12.50
CA GLY A 73 0.86 -20.02 13.53
C GLY A 73 0.61 -18.79 14.40
N PRO A 74 1.14 -18.73 15.63
CA PRO A 74 0.98 -17.58 16.50
C PRO A 74 1.54 -16.35 15.79
N ALA A 75 0.68 -15.35 15.53
CA ALA A 75 1.07 -14.11 14.88
C ALA A 75 2.05 -13.35 15.77
N GLY A 76 3.35 -13.57 15.56
CA GLY A 76 4.39 -12.68 16.03
C GLY A 76 4.25 -11.34 15.31
N GLY A 77 4.42 -10.23 16.01
CA GLY A 77 4.29 -8.86 15.46
C GLY A 77 5.19 -8.52 14.27
N GLY A 78 6.03 -9.43 13.79
CA GLY A 78 6.90 -9.22 12.62
C GLY A 78 6.15 -9.09 11.29
N ASP A 79 5.05 -9.82 11.10
CA ASP A 79 4.32 -9.81 9.82
C ASP A 79 3.54 -8.51 9.59
N THR A 80 3.00 -7.92 10.66
CA THR A 80 2.30 -6.62 10.58
C THR A 80 3.28 -5.48 10.29
N VAL A 81 4.46 -5.50 10.94
CA VAL A 81 5.54 -4.54 10.71
C VAL A 81 6.06 -4.61 9.27
N ARG A 82 6.35 -5.82 8.75
CA ARG A 82 6.76 -6.00 7.34
C ARG A 82 5.71 -5.48 6.37
N GLY A 83 4.42 -5.71 6.66
CA GLY A 83 3.31 -5.17 5.88
C GLY A 83 3.29 -3.64 5.82
N ALA A 84 3.59 -2.97 6.94
CA ALA A 84 3.68 -1.51 6.99
C ALA A 84 4.83 -0.95 6.15
N PHE A 85 6.02 -1.57 6.19
CA PHE A 85 7.16 -1.14 5.36
C PHE A 85 6.92 -1.40 3.87
N ALA A 86 6.27 -2.51 3.50
CA ALA A 86 5.88 -2.76 2.11
C ALA A 86 4.90 -1.68 1.58
N ALA A 87 3.93 -1.27 2.40
CA ALA A 87 2.99 -0.22 2.07
C ALA A 87 3.68 1.17 1.99
N MET A 88 4.64 1.44 2.87
CA MET A 88 5.50 2.62 2.78
C MET A 88 6.30 2.66 1.47
N GLY A 89 6.91 1.54 1.07
CA GLY A 89 7.62 1.42 -0.21
C GLY A 89 6.71 1.67 -1.42
N LEU A 90 5.44 1.24 -1.36
CA LEU A 90 4.45 1.58 -2.39
C LEU A 90 4.19 3.10 -2.44
N LEU A 91 4.01 3.73 -1.29
CA LEU A 91 3.77 5.17 -1.19
C LEU A 91 4.98 6.00 -1.67
N ARG A 92 6.21 5.55 -1.35
CA ARG A 92 7.46 6.12 -1.88
C ARG A 92 7.53 6.06 -3.40
N ARG A 93 7.18 4.92 -4.01
CA ARG A 93 7.08 4.79 -5.48
C ARG A 93 6.00 5.69 -6.11
N ARG A 94 5.02 6.17 -5.34
CA ARG A 94 4.05 7.17 -5.80
C ARG A 94 4.54 8.61 -5.68
N GLY A 95 5.73 8.81 -5.13
CA GLY A 95 6.43 10.09 -5.06
C GLY A 95 6.28 10.83 -3.73
N PHE A 96 5.92 10.12 -2.65
CA PHE A 96 5.84 10.70 -1.31
C PHE A 96 7.11 11.46 -0.92
N PRO A 97 7.03 12.61 -0.24
CA PRO A 97 5.83 13.40 -0.03
C PRO A 97 5.42 14.09 -1.34
N LYS A 98 4.11 14.09 -1.64
CA LYS A 98 3.62 14.66 -2.90
C LYS A 98 2.33 15.46 -2.71
N SER A 99 2.25 16.59 -3.41
CA SER A 99 1.00 17.30 -3.67
C SER A 99 0.52 16.92 -5.08
N PRO A 100 -0.50 16.07 -5.22
CA PRO A 100 -0.97 15.61 -6.52
C PRO A 100 -1.46 16.75 -7.41
N ARG A 101 -1.09 16.75 -8.69
CA ARG A 101 -1.40 17.85 -9.63
C ARG A 101 -2.73 17.69 -10.36
N HIS A 102 -3.19 16.46 -10.55
CA HIS A 102 -4.40 16.16 -11.32
C HIS A 102 -5.15 14.94 -10.76
N ARG A 103 -6.45 14.80 -11.06
CA ARG A 103 -7.34 13.78 -10.48
C ARG A 103 -6.79 12.35 -10.51
N LYS A 104 -6.23 11.92 -11.65
CA LYS A 104 -5.62 10.57 -11.79
C LYS A 104 -4.43 10.35 -10.85
N GLU A 105 -3.67 11.41 -10.56
CA GLU A 105 -2.54 11.37 -9.64
C GLU A 105 -3.03 11.33 -8.20
N THR A 106 -4.03 12.15 -7.87
CA THR A 106 -4.72 12.17 -6.57
C THR A 106 -5.19 10.78 -6.18
N LEU A 107 -5.99 10.14 -7.04
CA LEU A 107 -6.52 8.80 -6.76
C LEU A 107 -5.42 7.75 -6.53
N ARG A 108 -4.31 7.81 -7.28
CA ARG A 108 -3.20 6.86 -7.13
C ARG A 108 -2.39 7.11 -5.85
N TYR A 109 -2.23 8.37 -5.48
CA TYR A 109 -1.52 8.76 -4.27
C TYR A 109 -2.35 8.45 -3.03
N ASP A 110 -3.62 8.86 -3.00
CA ASP A 110 -4.56 8.63 -1.90
C ASP A 110 -4.75 7.15 -1.63
N TYR A 111 -4.81 6.33 -2.69
CA TYR A 111 -4.86 4.88 -2.55
C TYR A 111 -3.61 4.34 -1.85
N ALA A 112 -2.40 4.75 -2.26
CA ALA A 112 -1.17 4.31 -1.63
C ALA A 112 -1.05 4.82 -0.18
N ARG A 113 -1.51 6.05 0.07
CA ARG A 113 -1.59 6.65 1.41
C ARG A 113 -2.51 5.85 2.32
N TRP A 114 -3.71 5.51 1.85
CA TRP A 114 -4.67 4.66 2.56
C TRP A 114 -4.11 3.27 2.87
N CYS A 115 -3.41 2.64 1.92
CA CYS A 115 -2.73 1.36 2.19
C CYS A 115 -1.68 1.50 3.29
N CYS A 116 -0.88 2.56 3.25
CA CYS A 116 0.16 2.84 4.22
C CYS A 116 -0.41 3.05 5.62
N THR A 117 -1.38 3.94 5.78
CA THR A 117 -1.99 4.23 7.08
C THR A 117 -2.72 3.02 7.65
N ARG A 118 -3.43 2.25 6.82
CA ARG A 118 -4.10 1.02 7.26
C ARG A 118 -3.10 -0.06 7.69
N ALA A 119 -1.99 -0.21 6.97
CA ALA A 119 -0.95 -1.17 7.33
C ALA A 119 -0.24 -0.76 8.63
N MET A 120 0.02 0.53 8.83
CA MET A 120 0.55 1.06 10.08
C MET A 120 -0.41 0.83 11.24
N ALA A 121 -1.70 1.10 11.08
CA ALA A 121 -2.69 0.92 12.15
C ALA A 121 -2.77 -0.53 12.65
N ARG A 122 -2.50 -1.51 11.76
CA ARG A 122 -2.41 -2.93 12.13
C ARG A 122 -1.13 -3.27 12.90
N ALA A 123 -0.06 -2.50 12.72
CA ALA A 123 1.18 -2.68 13.45
C ALA A 123 1.15 -1.94 14.80
N ASP A 124 0.78 -0.65 14.76
CA ASP A 124 0.53 0.19 15.94
C ASP A 124 -0.26 1.46 15.54
N GLU A 125 -1.39 1.68 16.20
CA GLU A 125 -2.31 2.80 15.95
C GLU A 125 -1.68 4.17 16.19
N ARG A 126 -0.73 4.29 17.13
CA ARG A 126 -0.03 5.55 17.43
C ARG A 126 0.86 5.96 16.27
N ALA A 127 1.56 5.00 15.65
CA ALA A 127 2.33 5.26 14.45
C ALA A 127 1.44 5.70 13.28
N ALA A 128 0.26 5.09 13.13
CA ALA A 128 -0.70 5.51 12.11
C ALA A 128 -1.20 6.94 12.33
N ALA A 129 -1.46 7.34 13.58
CA ALA A 129 -1.84 8.70 13.93
C ALA A 129 -0.69 9.71 13.69
N ALA A 130 0.56 9.30 13.91
CA ALA A 130 1.75 10.13 13.66
C ALA A 130 2.09 10.30 12.18
N PHE A 131 1.50 9.51 11.27
CA PHE A 131 1.82 9.56 9.85
C PHE A 131 1.42 10.88 9.17
N GLU A 132 0.26 11.46 9.52
CA GLU A 132 -0.19 12.70 8.89
C GLU A 132 0.67 13.93 9.28
N PRO A 133 0.99 14.16 10.58
CA PRO A 133 1.96 15.17 10.97
C PRO A 133 3.33 15.00 10.30
N PHE A 134 3.80 13.75 10.17
CA PHE A 134 5.01 13.42 9.42
C PHE A 134 4.92 13.83 7.95
N GLU A 135 3.86 13.42 7.24
CA GLU A 135 3.66 13.76 5.83
C GLU A 135 3.66 15.27 5.60
N ARG A 136 2.99 16.02 6.48
CA ARG A 136 2.96 17.49 6.43
C ARG A 136 4.35 18.08 6.61
N SER A 137 5.09 17.64 7.63
CA SER A 137 6.47 18.06 7.87
C SER A 137 7.38 17.79 6.67
N MET A 138 7.22 16.64 6.02
CA MET A 138 8.01 16.29 4.84
C MET A 138 7.65 17.13 3.61
N LEU A 139 6.38 17.50 3.41
CA LEU A 139 5.96 18.44 2.37
C LEU A 139 6.55 19.83 2.59
N GLU A 140 6.52 20.33 3.82
CA GLU A 140 7.10 21.63 4.17
C GLU A 140 8.61 21.66 3.95
N LEU A 141 9.32 20.63 4.40
CA LEU A 141 10.76 20.49 4.16
C LEU A 141 11.10 20.46 2.67
N LYS A 142 10.30 19.75 1.87
CA LYS A 142 10.46 19.71 0.41
C LYS A 142 10.25 21.08 -0.23
N ALA A 143 9.28 21.86 0.27
CA ALA A 143 9.02 23.21 -0.23
C ALA A 143 10.19 24.19 0.05
N ARG A 144 10.89 24.02 1.19
CA ARG A 144 12.05 24.84 1.59
C ARG A 144 13.33 24.56 0.77
N ARG A 145 13.32 23.55 -0.12
CA ARG A 145 14.45 23.16 -1.00
C ARG A 145 15.78 22.92 -0.25
N GLY A 146 15.72 22.35 0.95
CA GLY A 146 16.90 21.95 1.73
C GLY A 146 17.28 20.47 1.55
N GLY A 147 18.53 20.13 1.87
CA GLY A 147 19.05 18.75 1.81
C GLY A 147 18.38 17.79 2.80
N VAL A 148 17.89 18.30 3.93
CA VAL A 148 17.30 17.55 5.05
C VAL A 148 16.12 16.68 4.63
N ALA A 149 15.27 17.17 3.73
CA ALA A 149 14.16 16.39 3.18
C ALA A 149 14.66 15.14 2.45
N SER A 150 15.75 15.30 1.70
CA SER A 150 16.36 14.22 0.94
C SER A 150 17.05 13.21 1.85
N ASP A 151 17.70 13.67 2.92
CA ASP A 151 18.34 12.81 3.91
C ASP A 151 17.32 11.97 4.68
N ALA A 152 16.23 12.58 5.15
CA ALA A 152 15.13 11.87 5.81
C ALA A 152 14.44 10.85 4.87
N LEU A 153 14.29 11.17 3.58
CA LEU A 153 13.74 10.23 2.59
C LEU A 153 14.70 9.09 2.26
N ARG A 154 16.00 9.35 2.19
CA ARG A 154 17.03 8.31 1.99
C ARG A 154 17.02 7.35 3.17
N TYR A 155 16.93 7.88 4.39
CA TYR A 155 16.80 7.06 5.59
C TYR A 155 15.53 6.20 5.59
N LEU A 156 14.40 6.78 5.19
CA LEU A 156 13.14 6.04 5.04
C LEU A 156 13.24 4.92 3.99
N ASP A 157 13.90 5.17 2.86
CA ASP A 157 14.14 4.16 1.83
C ASP A 157 15.04 3.03 2.36
N ALA A 158 16.09 3.36 3.12
CA ALA A 158 16.96 2.38 3.77
C ALA A 158 16.22 1.54 4.82
N LEU A 159 15.28 2.12 5.58
CA LEU A 159 14.42 1.35 6.48
C LEU A 159 13.51 0.37 5.73
N VAL A 160 12.92 0.81 4.61
CA VAL A 160 12.09 -0.07 3.75
C VAL A 160 12.93 -1.22 3.17
N GLU A 161 14.15 -0.94 2.73
CA GLU A 161 15.08 -1.95 2.23
C GLU A 161 15.50 -2.94 3.32
N TYR A 162 15.88 -2.45 4.50
CA TYR A 162 16.23 -3.29 5.64
C TYR A 162 15.06 -4.18 6.08
N ALA A 163 13.84 -3.65 6.12
CA ALA A 163 12.65 -4.43 6.44
C ALA A 163 12.39 -5.58 5.43
N ALA A 164 12.82 -5.41 4.18
CA ALA A 164 12.65 -6.40 3.13
C ALA A 164 13.76 -7.47 3.11
N ILE A 165 15.03 -7.07 3.31
CA ILE A 165 16.20 -7.96 3.12
C ILE A 165 16.79 -8.41 4.47
N GLY A 166 16.74 -7.57 5.50
CA GLY A 166 17.21 -7.90 6.85
C GLY A 166 18.73 -7.99 7.01
N LEU A 167 19.52 -7.34 6.15
CA LEU A 167 20.99 -7.40 6.19
C LEU A 167 21.55 -6.71 7.44
N PRO A 168 22.32 -7.42 8.29
CA PRO A 168 22.89 -6.85 9.52
C PRO A 168 23.76 -5.60 9.30
N GLU A 169 24.46 -5.51 8.18
CA GLU A 169 25.34 -4.38 7.86
C GLU A 169 24.55 -3.06 7.71
N LEU A 170 23.34 -3.14 7.15
CA LEU A 170 22.44 -2.00 7.03
C LEU A 170 21.97 -1.50 8.40
N ARG A 171 21.88 -2.38 9.42
CA ARG A 171 21.47 -2.01 10.78
C ARG A 171 22.42 -0.97 11.38
N THR A 172 23.72 -1.15 11.20
CA THR A 172 24.74 -0.21 11.73
C THR A 172 24.71 1.11 10.99
N ALA A 173 24.58 1.10 9.65
CA ALA A 173 24.43 2.32 8.86
C ALA A 173 23.17 3.10 9.25
N LEU A 174 22.03 2.42 9.41
CA LEU A 174 20.77 3.01 9.88
C LEU A 174 20.92 3.64 11.27
N LEU A 175 21.66 3.02 12.18
CA LEU A 175 21.90 3.59 13.51
C LEU A 175 22.67 4.92 13.44
N VAL A 176 23.71 4.98 12.59
CA VAL A 176 24.50 6.19 12.37
C VAL A 176 23.65 7.28 11.72
N ASP A 177 22.92 6.95 10.66
CA ASP A 177 22.05 7.88 9.95
C ASP A 177 20.96 8.46 10.86
N LEU A 178 20.35 7.62 11.70
CA LEU A 178 19.39 8.07 12.70
C LEU A 178 20.03 9.04 13.71
N GLY A 179 21.27 8.78 14.12
CA GLY A 179 22.06 9.67 14.97
C GLY A 179 22.26 11.04 14.32
N SER A 180 22.67 11.06 13.04
CA SER A 180 22.83 12.31 12.29
C SER A 180 21.51 13.08 12.17
N LEU A 181 20.41 12.40 11.85
CA LEU A 181 19.07 13.02 11.77
C LEU A 181 18.60 13.59 13.12
N ARG A 182 18.91 12.92 14.25
CA ARG A 182 18.59 13.42 15.60
C ARG A 182 19.31 14.71 15.94
N THR A 183 20.52 14.90 15.41
CA THR A 183 21.33 16.09 15.67
C THR A 183 21.04 17.26 14.72
N ASP A 184 20.25 17.05 13.65
CA ASP A 184 19.93 18.11 12.69
C ASP A 184 18.76 18.97 13.20
N PRO A 185 19.00 20.24 13.61
CA PRO A 185 17.95 21.10 14.15
C PRO A 185 16.90 21.52 13.12
N ARG A 186 17.16 21.27 11.82
CA ARG A 186 16.25 21.62 10.73
C ARG A 186 15.17 20.55 10.52
N LEU A 187 15.33 19.36 11.09
CA LEU A 187 14.35 18.28 11.00
C LEU A 187 13.22 18.50 12.03
N PRO A 188 11.95 18.65 11.61
CA PRO A 188 10.84 18.81 12.54
C PRO A 188 10.67 17.62 13.47
N ALA A 189 10.22 17.87 14.70
CA ALA A 189 10.03 16.85 15.72
C ALA A 189 9.06 15.74 15.27
N ASP A 190 8.00 16.07 14.54
CA ASP A 190 7.06 15.08 13.99
C ASP A 190 7.75 14.11 13.02
N ALA A 191 8.65 14.62 12.18
CA ALA A 191 9.39 13.80 11.24
C ALA A 191 10.43 12.92 11.93
N LEU A 192 11.17 13.48 12.88
CA LEU A 192 12.13 12.72 13.67
C LEU A 192 11.44 11.64 14.53
N GLY A 193 10.32 12.00 15.17
CA GLY A 193 9.54 11.10 16.00
C GLY A 193 9.00 9.92 15.21
N PHE A 194 8.40 10.19 14.05
CA PHE A 194 7.88 9.14 13.17
C PHE A 194 8.99 8.21 12.66
N LEU A 195 10.11 8.76 12.18
CA LEU A 195 11.27 7.94 11.75
C LEU A 195 11.85 7.13 12.90
N SER A 196 11.86 7.66 14.13
CA SER A 196 12.30 6.94 15.33
C SER A 196 11.37 5.77 15.67
N VAL A 197 10.06 5.92 15.52
CA VAL A 197 9.09 4.83 15.71
C VAL A 197 9.34 3.71 14.70
N LEU A 198 9.50 4.04 13.42
CA LEU A 198 9.81 3.04 12.39
C LEU A 198 11.14 2.32 12.65
N SER A 199 12.14 3.07 13.13
CA SER A 199 13.44 2.50 13.50
C SER A 199 13.30 1.51 14.67
N ALA A 200 12.49 1.85 15.68
CA ALA A 200 12.24 0.99 16.83
C ALA A 200 11.50 -0.30 16.44
N TRP A 201 10.55 -0.25 15.50
CA TRP A 201 9.88 -1.45 14.98
C TRP A 201 10.86 -2.46 14.36
N LEU A 202 11.96 -1.98 13.81
CA LEU A 202 13.02 -2.80 13.21
C LEU A 202 14.15 -3.14 14.20
N GLY A 203 13.99 -2.78 15.48
CA GLY A 203 14.99 -2.98 16.52
C GLY A 203 16.24 -2.10 16.37
N ILE A 204 16.22 -1.08 15.51
CA ILE A 204 17.36 -0.16 15.36
C ILE A 204 17.50 0.64 16.67
N GLY A 205 18.69 0.59 17.27
CA GLY A 205 18.97 1.21 18.58
C GLY A 205 18.68 0.34 19.80
N THR A 206 18.22 -0.90 19.61
CA THR A 206 18.23 -1.92 20.67
C THR A 206 19.52 -2.74 20.61
N ALA A 207 20.06 -3.10 21.77
CA ALA A 207 21.22 -3.99 21.87
C ALA A 207 20.93 -5.31 21.12
N LEU A 208 21.92 -5.84 20.39
CA LEU A 208 21.78 -7.16 19.78
C LEU A 208 21.56 -8.19 20.90
N PRO A 209 20.63 -9.16 20.74
CA PRO A 209 20.61 -10.31 21.64
C PRO A 209 21.97 -11.00 21.53
N VAL A 210 22.62 -11.17 22.69
CA VAL A 210 23.90 -11.87 22.87
C VAL A 210 23.72 -13.36 22.60
#